data_AF-A0A6L6QD40-F1
#
_entry.id   AF-A0A6L6QD40-F1
#
_cell.length_a   1.000
_cell.length_b   1.000
_cell.length_c   1.000
_cell.angle_alpha   90.00
_cell.angle_beta   90.00
_cell.angle_gamma   90.00
#
_symmetry.space_group_name_H-M   'P 1'
#
loop_
_entity.id
_entity.type
_entity.pdbx_description
1 polymer ?
#
loop_
_entity_poly.entity_id
_entity_poly.type
_entity_poly.pdbx_seq_one_letter_code
_entity_poly.pdbx_strand_id
1 'polypeptide(L)' 'MPIYRSEGLRAYTEFEAALAEEHAVVHELAQCAKIEFYGLVASDLFERVAIAHEKMLAAYKTIECFKQ' A
#
# COMPACT_ATOMS: atom_id res chain seq x y z
N MET A 1 27.41 12.41 5.75
CA MET A 1 26.41 11.79 4.86
C MET A 1 25.79 10.65 5.62
N PRO A 2 24.47 10.64 5.92
CA PRO A 2 23.87 9.46 6.51
C PRO A 2 23.94 8.38 5.45
N ILE A 3 24.74 7.36 5.73
CA ILE A 3 24.79 6.15 4.93
C ILE A 3 23.46 5.46 5.21
N TYR A 4 22.45 5.70 4.37
CA TYR A 4 21.26 4.86 4.36
C TYR A 4 21.78 3.44 4.17
N ARG A 5 21.73 2.61 5.22
CA ARG A 5 22.08 1.20 5.12
C ARG A 5 21.26 0.63 3.96
N SER A 6 21.86 -0.18 3.11
CA SER A 6 21.18 -0.79 1.95
C SER A 6 19.85 -1.45 2.33
N GLU A 7 19.78 -1.99 3.55
CA GLU A 7 18.58 -2.53 4.18
C GLU A 7 17.46 -1.48 4.36
N GLY A 8 17.79 -0.27 4.81
CA GLY A 8 16.84 0.83 4.95
C GLY A 8 16.38 1.40 3.61
N LEU A 9 17.27 1.40 2.59
CA LEU A 9 16.89 1.82 1.24
C LEU A 9 15.88 0.84 0.61
N ARG A 10 16.10 -0.47 0.80
CA ARG A 10 15.19 -1.52 0.33
C ARG A 10 13.84 -1.47 1.07
N ALA A 11 13.86 -1.31 2.40
CA ALA A 11 12.64 -1.15 3.18
C ALA A 11 11.81 0.08 2.71
N TYR A 12 12.49 1.18 2.35
CA TYR A 12 11.83 2.35 1.79
C TYR A 12 11.18 2.08 0.44
N THR A 13 11.85 1.35 -0.45
CA THR A 13 11.29 0.97 -1.76
C THR A 13 10.09 0.03 -1.62
N GLU A 14 10.16 -0.92 -0.68
CA GLU A 14 9.06 -1.84 -0.36
C GLU A 14 7.84 -1.09 0.19
N PHE A 15 8.05 -0.07 1.02
CA PHE A 15 6.98 0.79 1.51
C PHE A 15 6.38 1.69 0.43
N GLU A 16 7.19 2.33 -0.41
CA GLU A 16 6.67 3.14 -1.52
C GLU A 16 5.81 2.29 -2.46
N ALA A 17 6.22 1.05 -2.74
CA ALA A 17 5.43 0.11 -3.53
C ALA A 17 4.10 -0.26 -2.85
N ALA A 18 4.13 -0.56 -1.54
CA ALA A 18 2.93 -0.88 -0.78
C ALA A 18 1.96 0.30 -0.69
N LEU A 19 2.48 1.52 -0.49
CA LEU A 19 1.69 2.76 -0.48
C LEU A 19 1.05 3.05 -1.84
N ALA A 20 1.77 2.80 -2.93
CA ALA A 20 1.24 2.94 -4.28
C ALA A 20 0.12 1.93 -4.58
N GLU A 21 0.26 0.68 -4.11
CA GLU A 21 -0.77 -0.35 -4.22
C GLU A 21 -2.04 0.07 -3.45
N GLU A 22 -1.90 0.51 -2.20
CA GLU A 22 -3.02 1.01 -1.40
C GLU A 22 -3.73 2.19 -2.07
N HIS A 23 -2.99 3.19 -2.53
CA HIS A 23 -3.55 4.35 -3.23
C HIS A 23 -4.30 3.95 -4.51
N ALA A 24 -3.78 2.99 -5.28
CA ALA A 24 -4.46 2.52 -6.48
C ALA A 24 -5.80 1.84 -6.16
N VAL A 25 -5.84 0.99 -5.13
CA VAL A 25 -7.07 0.28 -4.74
C VAL A 25 -8.09 1.24 -4.10
N VAL A 26 -7.66 2.20 -3.29
CA VAL A 26 -8.54 3.26 -2.75
C VAL A 26 -9.11 4.12 -3.89
N HIS A 27 -8.30 4.42 -4.91
CA HIS A 27 -8.76 5.16 -6.07
C HIS A 27 -9.80 4.38 -6.89
N GLU A 28 -9.65 3.05 -7.00
CA GLU A 28 -10.66 2.17 -7.60
C GLU A 28 -11.98 2.20 -6.80
N LEU A 29 -11.91 2.14 -5.47
CA LEU A 29 -13.09 2.23 -4.60
C LEU A 29 -13.80 3.59 -4.75
N ALA A 30 -13.05 4.69 -4.83
CA ALA A 30 -13.60 6.03 -5.02
C ALA A 30 -14.30 6.20 -6.39
N GLN A 31 -13.93 5.38 -7.38
CA GLN A 31 -14.55 5.37 -8.70
C GLN A 31 -15.66 4.31 -8.76
N CYS A 32 -16.80 4.58 -8.11
CA CYS A 32 -17.97 3.67 -8.11
C CYS A 32 -18.42 3.21 -9.51
N ALA A 33 -18.18 3.99 -10.57
CA ALA A 33 -18.48 3.61 -11.95
C ALA A 33 -17.65 2.40 -12.46
N LYS A 34 -16.47 2.15 -11.87
CA LYS A 34 -15.63 0.99 -12.19
C LYS A 34 -16.17 -0.31 -11.61
N ILE A 35 -16.99 -0.25 -10.56
CA ILE A 35 -17.65 -1.42 -9.95
C ILE A 35 -18.52 -2.12 -11.00
N GLU A 36 -19.35 -1.33 -11.69
CA GLU A 36 -20.22 -1.82 -12.76
C GLU A 36 -19.42 -2.23 -14.00
N PHE A 37 -18.39 -1.47 -14.39
CA PHE A 37 -17.56 -1.75 -15.56
C PHE A 37 -16.70 -3.03 -15.43
N TYR A 38 -16.14 -3.30 -14.25
CA TYR A 38 -15.31 -4.48 -14.01
C TYR A 38 -16.10 -5.65 -13.38
N GLY A 39 -17.41 -5.49 -13.16
CA GLY A 39 -18.24 -6.52 -12.53
C GLY A 39 -17.80 -6.88 -11.11
N LEU A 40 -17.13 -5.95 -10.41
CA LEU A 40 -16.64 -6.16 -9.06
C LEU A 40 -17.79 -5.96 -8.06
N VAL A 41 -17.84 -6.76 -6.99
CA VAL A 41 -18.76 -6.49 -5.89
C VAL A 41 -18.09 -5.46 -4.96
N ALA A 42 -18.88 -4.54 -4.39
CA ALA A 42 -18.35 -3.54 -3.46
C ALA A 42 -17.60 -4.19 -2.28
N SER A 43 -18.04 -5.36 -1.81
CA SER A 43 -17.36 -6.16 -0.78
C SER A 43 -15.91 -6.51 -1.17
N ASP A 44 -15.69 -6.90 -2.41
CA ASP A 44 -14.39 -7.36 -2.91
C ASP A 44 -13.40 -6.19 -2.97
N LEU A 45 -13.89 -4.99 -3.30
CA LEU A 45 -13.08 -3.77 -3.27
C LEU A 45 -12.70 -3.38 -1.84
N PHE A 46 -13.64 -3.46 -0.88
CA PHE A 46 -13.33 -3.20 0.53
C PHE A 46 -12.31 -4.21 1.08
N GLU A 47 -12.42 -5.48 0.71
CA GLU A 47 -11.45 -6.51 1.09
C GLU A 47 -10.06 -6.23 0.50
N ARG A 48 -9.98 -5.86 -0.79
CA ARG A 48 -8.72 -5.47 -1.44
C ARG A 48 -8.09 -4.24 -0.78
N VAL A 49 -8.88 -3.24 -0.40
CA VAL A 49 -8.38 -2.06 0.34
C VAL A 49 -7.83 -2.48 1.70
N ALA A 50 -8.55 -3.31 2.45
CA ALA A 50 -8.12 -3.76 3.77
C ALA A 50 -6.77 -4.52 3.70
N ILE A 51 -6.64 -5.44 2.74
CA ILE A 51 -5.39 -6.20 2.52
C ILE A 51 -4.24 -5.27 2.13
N ALA A 52 -4.48 -4.30 1.24
CA ALA A 52 -3.45 -3.35 0.81
C ALA A 52 -3.00 -2.45 1.99
N HIS A 53 -3.94 -2.00 2.82
CA HIS A 53 -3.65 -1.22 4.02
C HIS A 53 -2.82 -2.02 5.04
N GLU A 54 -3.14 -3.29 5.28
CA GLU A 54 -2.35 -4.15 6.17
C GLU A 54 -0.90 -4.32 5.68
N LYS A 55 -0.70 -4.51 4.37
CA LYS A 55 0.63 -4.56 3.77
C LYS A 55 1.41 -3.26 3.96
N MET A 56 0.75 -2.10 3.75
CA MET A 56 1.36 -0.79 3.96
C MET A 56 1.78 -0.60 5.42
N LEU A 57 0.91 -0.94 6.38
CA LEU A 57 1.24 -0.89 7.80
C LEU A 57 2.41 -1.81 8.18
N ALA A 58 2.47 -3.01 7.60
CA ALA A 58 3.58 -3.93 7.82
C ALA A 58 4.91 -3.35 7.30
N ALA A 59 4.91 -2.82 6.07
CA ALA A 59 6.09 -2.18 5.47
C ALA A 59 6.51 -0.92 6.25
N TYR A 60 5.55 -0.13 6.72
CA TYR A 60 5.80 1.06 7.54
C TYR A 60 6.48 0.71 8.86
N LYS A 61 6.04 -0.36 9.55
CA LYS A 61 6.68 -0.85 10.78
C LYS A 61 8.15 -1.25 10.54
N THR A 62 8.45 -1.84 9.39
CA THR A 62 9.83 -2.16 9.00
C THR A 62 10.69 -0.91 8.85
N ILE A 63 10.13 0.18 8.32
CA ILE A 63 10.82 1.48 8.22
C ILE A 63 10.98 2.16 9.57
N GLU A 64 10.00 2.09 10.46
CA GLU A 64 10.12 2.68 11.81
C GLU A 64 11.31 2.10 12.59
N CYS A 65 11.65 0.83 12.39
CA CYS A 65 12.86 0.23 12.97
C CYS A 65 14.18 0.91 12.52
N PHE A 66 14.16 1.67 11.41
CA PHE A 66 15.31 2.42 10.89
C PHE A 66 15.26 3.92 11.21
N LYS A 67 14.19 4.43 11.85
CA LYS A 67 14.16 5.78 12.44
C LYS A 67 14.99 5.77 13.74
N GLN A 68 16.30 5.95 13.63
CA GLN A 68 17.16 6.35 14.75
C GLN A 68 17.06 7.86 14.99
#